data_AF-A0A840VRE9-F1
#
_entry.id   AF-A0A840VRE9-F1
#
_cell.length_a   1.000
_cell.length_b   1.000
_cell.length_c   1.000
_cell.angle_alpha   90.00
_cell.angle_beta   90.00
_cell.angle_gamma   90.00
#
_symmetry.space_group_name_H-M   'P 1'
#
loop_
_entity.id
_entity.type
_entity.pdbx_description
1 polymer ?
#
loop_
_entity_poly.entity_id
_entity_poly.type
_entity_poly.pdbx_seq_one_letter_code
_entity_poly.pdbx_strand_id
1 'polypeptide(L)'
;MTPGLDIALLLGAAVLLVAVGAVRLSTRLGVPSLLVYLALGVAIGEAGLGIRFDDAELTRTLGFCALIVIIAEGGLTARWTTLRPVLGLASALSTVGVVVSIVVVGVAVHLLLGLDWRLALLYGAVLSSTDAAAVFATLRRLRLPPRLVATLEAESGMNDAPVVLLVVLLSHQGWAHPWWYEVALVCYELGVGAAVGVAAGVAGTWALRRAALPSAGLYPIAAVGITVLAYAAGASLHASGFLAVYVAGVLLGNARLSHRQAILGFADGLAWLAQIGLFVLLGLLVSPARLDAAVLPAVVAGLALVLLARPLSVAVSALPFQVGLREQAFLSWAGLRGAVPIVLATIPLSERVPGAERLFDVVFVLVVIFTLVQTSTLGPFARRLRVTAPAEAAEIHVETAPLERMRADLLQLEVPPGSRLAGVHVDELRLPLGASVTLVLRDGVGFVPGPDTRLKTGDSLLIVATAGVRDAAERRLRAVSRRGRLARWFGEYGDEAVG
;
A
#
# COMPACT_ATOMS: atom_id res chain seq x y z
N MET A 1 5.90 33.55 -17.79
CA MET A 1 5.59 32.14 -17.49
C MET A 1 6.56 31.30 -18.32
N THR A 2 7.35 30.44 -17.69
CA THR A 2 8.40 29.71 -18.41
C THR A 2 7.73 28.61 -19.24
N PRO A 3 7.82 28.63 -20.58
CA PRO A 3 7.12 27.64 -21.43
C PRO A 3 7.48 26.19 -21.09
N GLY A 4 8.64 25.95 -20.47
CA GLY A 4 9.03 24.63 -19.94
C GLY A 4 8.19 24.16 -18.75
N LEU A 5 7.74 25.07 -17.87
CA LEU A 5 6.87 24.71 -16.73
C LEU A 5 5.49 24.32 -17.21
N ASP A 6 4.92 25.06 -18.15
CA ASP A 6 3.58 24.80 -18.69
C ASP A 6 3.53 23.42 -19.40
N ILE A 7 4.58 23.10 -20.18
CA ILE A 7 4.73 21.79 -20.84
C ILE A 7 4.94 20.68 -19.82
N ALA A 8 5.76 20.89 -18.78
CA ALA A 8 6.00 19.90 -17.73
C ALA A 8 4.72 19.60 -16.93
N LEU A 9 3.92 20.61 -16.60
CA LEU A 9 2.64 20.45 -15.92
C LEU A 9 1.62 19.74 -16.82
N LEU A 10 1.56 20.08 -18.11
CA LEU A 10 0.67 19.42 -19.07
C LEU A 10 1.02 17.94 -19.22
N LEU A 11 2.30 17.62 -19.41
CA LEU A 11 2.80 16.25 -19.50
C LEU A 11 2.55 15.49 -18.20
N GLY A 12 2.90 16.07 -17.04
CA GLY A 12 2.70 15.45 -15.74
C GLY A 12 1.23 15.13 -15.46
N ALA A 13 0.33 16.08 -15.72
CA ALA A 13 -1.11 15.88 -15.58
C ALA A 13 -1.64 14.84 -16.58
N ALA A 14 -1.21 14.87 -17.84
CA ALA A 14 -1.61 13.89 -18.85
C ALA A 14 -1.16 12.48 -18.46
N VAL A 15 0.10 12.30 -18.05
CA VAL A 15 0.65 11.03 -17.59
C VAL A 15 -0.14 10.49 -16.41
N LEU A 16 -0.44 11.34 -15.43
CA LEU A 16 -1.21 10.94 -14.26
C LEU A 16 -2.64 10.51 -14.62
N LEU A 17 -3.35 11.30 -15.44
CA LEU A 17 -4.71 10.95 -15.88
C LEU A 17 -4.74 9.68 -16.73
N VAL A 18 -3.77 9.51 -17.63
CA VAL A 18 -3.60 8.28 -18.42
C VAL A 18 -3.31 7.09 -17.52
N ALA A 19 -2.42 7.24 -16.53
CA ALA A 19 -2.10 6.18 -15.58
C ALA A 19 -3.33 5.77 -14.74
N VAL A 20 -4.14 6.73 -14.28
CA VAL A 20 -5.40 6.44 -13.59
C VAL A 20 -6.38 5.68 -14.51
N GLY A 21 -6.51 6.10 -15.77
CA GLY A 21 -7.31 5.39 -16.78
C GLY A 21 -6.78 3.97 -17.07
N ALA A 22 -5.46 3.81 -17.10
CA ALA A 22 -4.77 2.57 -17.39
C ALA A 22 -5.01 1.49 -16.33
N VAL A 23 -5.36 1.86 -15.08
CA VAL A 23 -5.80 0.91 -14.05
C VAL A 23 -6.97 0.07 -14.55
N ARG A 24 -7.98 0.70 -15.17
CA ARG A 24 -9.15 -0.02 -15.69
C ARG A 24 -8.76 -0.99 -16.79
N LEU A 25 -7.84 -0.59 -17.67
CA LEU A 25 -7.34 -1.46 -18.73
C LEU A 25 -6.55 -2.66 -18.16
N SER A 26 -5.65 -2.40 -17.20
CA SER A 26 -4.91 -3.43 -16.47
C SER A 26 -5.85 -4.46 -15.83
N THR A 27 -6.93 -4.01 -15.17
CA THR A 27 -7.89 -4.93 -14.55
C THR A 27 -8.64 -5.81 -15.57
N ARG A 28 -8.85 -5.32 -16.81
CA ARG A 28 -9.47 -6.10 -17.89
C ARG A 28 -8.51 -7.09 -18.54
N LEU A 29 -7.25 -6.68 -18.75
CA LEU A 29 -6.23 -7.51 -19.37
C LEU A 29 -5.64 -8.56 -18.41
N GLY A 30 -5.89 -8.43 -17.11
CA GLY A 30 -5.32 -9.32 -16.08
C GLY A 30 -3.82 -9.12 -15.85
N VAL A 31 -3.25 -8.03 -16.37
CA VAL A 31 -1.83 -7.67 -16.24
C VAL A 31 -1.66 -6.78 -15.00
N PRO A 32 -0.59 -6.95 -14.20
CA PRO A 32 -0.25 -6.05 -13.09
C PRO A 32 -0.22 -4.58 -13.55
N SER A 33 -0.92 -3.69 -12.82
CA SER A 33 -0.99 -2.25 -13.15
C SER A 33 0.40 -1.60 -13.23
N LEU A 34 1.32 -2.08 -12.40
CA LEU A 34 2.72 -1.66 -12.34
C LEU A 34 3.44 -1.73 -13.69
N LEU A 35 3.22 -2.81 -14.43
CA LEU A 35 3.86 -3.00 -15.73
C LEU A 35 3.26 -2.07 -16.78
N VAL A 36 2.00 -1.67 -16.62
CA VAL A 36 1.37 -0.70 -17.51
C VAL A 36 1.98 0.70 -17.30
N TYR A 37 2.27 1.09 -16.06
CA TYR A 37 2.97 2.35 -15.76
C TYR A 37 4.40 2.35 -16.26
N LEU A 38 5.10 1.22 -16.11
CA LEU A 38 6.45 1.05 -16.64
C LEU A 38 6.46 1.17 -18.17
N ALA A 39 5.54 0.48 -18.85
CA ALA A 39 5.38 0.56 -20.30
C ALA A 39 5.01 1.97 -20.76
N LEU A 40 4.18 2.69 -19.99
CA LEU A 40 3.87 4.10 -20.25
C LEU A 40 5.14 4.96 -20.16
N GLY A 41 5.98 4.76 -19.15
CA GLY A 41 7.28 5.43 -19.04
C GLY A 41 8.18 5.17 -20.25
N VAL A 42 8.32 3.90 -20.66
CA VAL A 42 9.11 3.53 -21.85
C VAL A 42 8.55 4.16 -23.14
N ALA A 43 7.22 4.20 -23.28
CA ALA A 43 6.56 4.81 -24.43
C ALA A 43 6.68 6.34 -24.47
N ILE A 44 6.87 6.99 -23.32
CA ILE A 44 7.12 8.43 -23.27
C ILE A 44 8.62 8.72 -23.47
N GLY A 45 9.49 7.80 -23.05
CA GLY A 45 10.94 7.92 -23.10
C GLY A 45 11.52 7.93 -24.51
N GLU A 46 12.84 7.69 -24.58
CA GLU A 46 13.64 7.85 -25.79
C GLU A 46 13.06 7.11 -27.01
N ALA A 47 12.52 5.90 -26.83
CA ALA A 47 12.03 5.08 -27.94
C ALA A 47 10.62 5.42 -28.44
N GLY A 48 9.84 6.23 -27.71
CA GLY A 48 8.48 6.58 -28.10
C GLY A 48 8.33 8.05 -28.46
N LEU A 49 8.00 8.91 -27.48
CA LEU A 49 7.88 10.35 -27.72
C LEU A 49 9.24 11.08 -27.80
N GLY A 50 10.34 10.38 -27.57
CA GLY A 50 11.70 10.90 -27.75
C GLY A 50 12.21 11.75 -26.59
N ILE A 51 11.55 11.69 -25.42
CA ILE A 51 12.02 12.40 -24.22
C ILE A 51 13.21 11.64 -23.65
N ARG A 52 14.40 12.21 -23.82
CA ARG A 52 15.64 11.69 -23.22
C ARG A 52 15.71 12.09 -21.76
N PHE A 53 15.77 11.10 -20.88
CA PHE A 53 15.86 11.29 -19.44
C PHE A 53 17.00 10.43 -18.88
N ASP A 54 18.20 11.01 -18.81
CA ASP A 54 19.43 10.32 -18.42
C ASP A 54 19.94 10.78 -17.04
N ASP A 55 19.05 11.15 -16.13
CA ASP A 55 19.41 11.65 -14.79
C ASP A 55 19.17 10.59 -13.71
N ALA A 56 20.19 9.75 -13.50
CA ALA A 56 20.16 8.70 -12.48
C ALA A 56 20.09 9.26 -11.05
N GLU A 57 20.64 10.45 -10.79
CA GLU A 57 20.66 11.06 -9.45
C GLU A 57 19.28 11.61 -9.09
N LEU A 58 18.62 12.31 -10.02
CA LEU A 58 17.24 12.74 -9.87
C LEU A 58 16.32 11.53 -9.72
N THR A 59 16.52 10.48 -10.53
CA THR A 59 15.74 9.23 -10.44
C THR A 59 15.89 8.58 -9.06
N ARG A 60 17.12 8.47 -8.55
CA ARG A 60 17.39 7.94 -7.21
C ARG A 60 16.68 8.76 -6.13
N THR A 61 16.79 10.09 -6.20
CA THR A 61 16.22 11.02 -5.21
C THR A 61 14.70 10.93 -5.18
N LEU A 62 14.05 11.05 -6.35
CA LEU A 62 12.59 10.93 -6.46
C LEU A 62 12.13 9.51 -6.11
N GLY A 63 12.91 8.49 -6.47
CA GLY A 63 12.65 7.10 -6.14
C GLY A 63 12.67 6.83 -4.64
N PHE A 64 13.61 7.42 -3.90
CA PHE A 64 13.64 7.34 -2.44
C PHE A 64 12.47 8.08 -1.81
N CYS A 65 12.14 9.28 -2.30
CA CYS A 65 10.95 10.00 -1.84
C CYS A 65 9.67 9.16 -2.03
N ALA A 66 9.52 8.53 -3.19
CA ALA A 66 8.39 7.63 -3.46
C ALA A 66 8.42 6.41 -2.53
N LEU A 67 9.58 5.78 -2.34
CA LEU A 67 9.72 4.61 -1.48
C LEU A 67 9.39 4.92 -0.01
N ILE A 68 9.79 6.09 0.51
CA ILE A 68 9.43 6.55 1.85
C ILE A 68 7.91 6.60 2.02
N VAL A 69 7.21 7.17 1.05
CA VAL A 69 5.74 7.27 1.07
C VAL A 69 5.09 5.88 1.00
N ILE A 70 5.60 5.00 0.13
CA ILE A 70 5.07 3.63 -0.03
C ILE A 70 5.28 2.82 1.26
N ILE A 71 6.44 2.90 1.88
CA ILE A 71 6.73 2.20 3.15
C ILE A 71 5.92 2.81 4.29
N ALA A 72 5.73 4.14 4.31
CA ALA A 72 4.87 4.79 5.30
C ALA A 72 3.43 4.29 5.22
N GLU A 73 2.87 4.18 4.02
CA GLU A 73 1.54 3.60 3.80
C GLU A 73 1.48 2.15 4.26
N GLY A 74 2.41 1.30 3.82
CA GLY A 74 2.46 -0.11 4.22
C GLY A 74 2.58 -0.30 5.74
N GLY A 75 3.30 0.59 6.43
CA GLY A 75 3.34 0.63 7.89
C GLY A 75 2.00 1.05 8.49
N LEU A 76 1.38 2.11 7.99
CA LEU A 76 0.09 2.63 8.49
C LEU A 76 -1.06 1.64 8.31
N THR A 77 -1.07 0.85 7.24
CA THR A 77 -2.11 -0.15 6.98
C THR A 77 -1.87 -1.49 7.65
N ALA A 78 -0.62 -1.79 8.06
CA ALA A 78 -0.28 -3.00 8.78
C ALA A 78 -1.03 -3.12 10.12
N ARG A 79 -1.64 -4.28 10.38
CA ARG A 79 -2.37 -4.56 11.62
C ARG A 79 -1.47 -5.28 12.64
N TRP A 80 -1.24 -4.68 13.80
CA TRP A 80 -0.37 -5.23 14.85
C TRP A 80 -0.82 -6.60 15.35
N THR A 81 -2.13 -6.84 15.41
CA THR A 81 -2.72 -8.12 15.85
C THR A 81 -2.37 -9.28 14.91
N THR A 82 -2.27 -9.02 13.60
CA THR A 82 -1.87 -10.03 12.60
C THR A 82 -0.36 -10.07 12.39
N LEU A 83 0.32 -8.94 12.61
CA LEU A 83 1.78 -8.81 12.45
C LEU A 83 2.55 -9.47 13.60
N ARG A 84 2.18 -9.20 14.85
CA ARG A 84 2.91 -9.67 16.05
C ARG A 84 3.22 -11.18 16.05
N PRO A 85 2.29 -12.08 15.67
CA PRO A 85 2.56 -13.52 15.64
C PRO A 85 3.56 -13.96 14.56
N VAL A 86 3.81 -13.15 13.54
CA VAL A 86 4.67 -13.49 12.39
C VAL A 86 5.98 -12.69 12.36
N LEU A 87 6.16 -11.69 13.24
CA LEU A 87 7.36 -10.86 13.31
C LEU A 87 8.66 -11.66 13.40
N GLY A 88 8.68 -12.77 14.13
CA GLY A 88 9.87 -13.63 14.22
C GLY A 88 10.29 -14.15 12.86
N LEU A 89 9.37 -14.80 12.14
CA LEU A 89 9.61 -15.33 10.80
C LEU A 89 9.94 -14.23 9.79
N ALA A 90 9.17 -13.13 9.81
CA ALA A 90 9.40 -11.99 8.92
C ALA A 90 10.77 -11.36 9.14
N SER A 91 11.19 -11.17 10.39
CA SER A 91 12.52 -10.65 10.73
C SER A 91 13.65 -11.56 10.25
N ALA A 92 13.48 -12.89 10.36
CA ALA A 92 14.46 -13.85 9.86
C ALA A 92 14.55 -13.82 8.32
N LEU A 93 13.40 -13.74 7.64
CA LEU A 93 13.35 -13.60 6.17
C LEU A 93 14.03 -12.31 5.70
N SER A 94 13.76 -11.18 6.36
CA SER A 94 14.33 -9.87 6.04
C SER A 94 15.81 -9.71 6.45
N THR A 95 16.40 -10.64 7.18
CA THR A 95 17.82 -10.58 7.60
C THR A 95 18.61 -11.76 7.06
N VAL A 96 18.42 -12.94 7.64
CA VAL A 96 19.10 -14.19 7.24
C VAL A 96 18.71 -14.55 5.81
N GLY A 97 17.41 -14.48 5.48
CA GLY A 97 16.92 -14.76 4.14
C GLY A 97 17.54 -13.84 3.08
N VAL A 98 17.69 -12.55 3.38
CA VAL A 98 18.36 -11.58 2.50
C VAL A 98 19.81 -11.97 2.26
N VAL A 99 20.58 -12.23 3.31
CA VAL A 99 22.00 -12.61 3.19
C VAL A 99 22.15 -13.90 2.37
N VAL A 100 21.33 -14.92 2.64
CA VAL A 100 21.32 -16.16 1.86
C VAL A 100 20.99 -15.87 0.39
N SER A 101 19.97 -15.04 0.12
CA SER A 101 19.59 -14.68 -1.24
C SER A 101 20.73 -13.98 -1.99
N ILE A 102 21.43 -13.06 -1.33
CA ILE A 102 22.57 -12.31 -1.89
C ILE A 102 23.69 -13.26 -2.28
N VAL A 103 24.07 -14.15 -1.36
CA VAL A 103 25.16 -15.11 -1.61
C VAL A 103 24.79 -16.07 -2.72
N VAL A 104 23.57 -16.64 -2.71
CA VAL A 104 23.17 -17.63 -3.72
C VAL A 104 23.06 -17.00 -5.11
N VAL A 105 22.40 -15.84 -5.23
CA VAL A 105 22.31 -15.14 -6.53
C VAL A 105 23.69 -14.69 -6.97
N GLY A 106 24.49 -14.10 -6.07
CA GLY A 106 25.83 -13.62 -6.39
C GLY A 106 26.76 -14.73 -6.88
N VAL A 107 26.79 -15.88 -6.19
CA VAL A 107 27.56 -17.05 -6.64
C VAL A 107 27.06 -17.53 -8.00
N ALA A 108 25.73 -17.61 -8.20
CA ALA A 108 25.17 -18.07 -9.46
C ALA A 108 25.53 -17.14 -10.63
N VAL A 109 25.39 -15.82 -10.48
CA VAL A 109 25.72 -14.87 -11.56
C VAL A 109 27.24 -14.72 -11.76
N HIS A 110 28.05 -14.88 -10.72
CA HIS A 110 29.51 -14.94 -10.87
C HIS A 110 29.93 -16.13 -11.75
N LEU A 111 29.42 -17.32 -11.44
CA LEU A 111 29.77 -18.54 -12.17
C LEU A 111 29.16 -18.61 -13.57
N LEU A 112 27.91 -18.18 -13.74
CA LEU A 112 27.19 -18.33 -15.01
C LEU A 112 27.38 -17.16 -15.97
N LEU A 113 27.60 -15.94 -15.46
CA LEU A 113 27.75 -14.73 -16.27
C LEU A 113 29.18 -14.15 -16.24
N GLY A 114 30.09 -14.75 -15.46
CA GLY A 114 31.50 -14.33 -15.40
C GLY A 114 31.72 -12.94 -14.79
N LEU A 115 30.77 -12.46 -13.97
CA LEU A 115 30.84 -11.12 -13.36
C LEU A 115 31.83 -11.10 -12.20
N ASP A 116 32.50 -9.97 -11.95
CA ASP A 116 33.30 -9.80 -10.73
C ASP A 116 32.48 -10.02 -9.46
N TRP A 117 33.10 -10.57 -8.41
CA TRP A 117 32.42 -10.88 -7.13
C TRP A 117 31.62 -9.72 -6.57
N ARG A 118 32.15 -8.50 -6.64
CA ARG A 118 31.47 -7.31 -6.13
C ARG A 118 30.19 -7.01 -6.91
N LEU A 119 30.28 -7.01 -8.24
CA LEU A 119 29.12 -6.79 -9.11
C LEU A 119 28.10 -7.93 -8.92
N ALA A 120 28.56 -9.17 -8.84
CA ALA A 120 27.73 -10.34 -8.60
C ALA A 120 26.95 -10.28 -7.28
N LEU A 121 27.62 -9.91 -6.17
CA LEU A 121 26.95 -9.69 -4.88
C LEU A 121 25.99 -8.51 -4.93
N LEU A 122 26.31 -7.46 -5.68
CA LEU A 122 25.42 -6.33 -5.90
C LEU A 122 24.15 -6.72 -6.67
N TYR A 123 24.27 -7.60 -7.68
CA TYR A 123 23.10 -8.25 -8.31
C TYR A 123 22.26 -8.97 -7.25
N GLY A 124 22.89 -9.77 -6.39
CA GLY A 124 22.19 -10.45 -5.30
C GLY A 124 21.50 -9.50 -4.33
N ALA A 125 22.14 -8.39 -3.97
CA ALA A 125 21.60 -7.39 -3.05
C ALA A 125 20.38 -6.69 -3.65
N VAL A 126 20.52 -6.13 -4.85
CA VAL A 126 19.40 -5.49 -5.54
C VAL A 126 18.25 -6.48 -5.77
N LEU A 127 18.58 -7.71 -6.18
CA LEU A 127 17.64 -8.80 -6.35
C LEU A 127 17.31 -9.54 -5.06
N SER A 128 17.46 -8.94 -3.87
CA SER A 128 16.93 -9.48 -2.61
C SER A 128 15.66 -8.76 -2.10
N SER A 129 15.45 -7.48 -2.46
CA SER A 129 14.25 -6.68 -2.11
C SER A 129 12.94 -7.18 -2.76
N THR A 130 11.92 -7.43 -1.94
CA THR A 130 10.57 -7.82 -2.37
C THR A 130 9.64 -6.61 -2.33
N ASP A 131 8.81 -6.41 -3.35
CA ASP A 131 7.95 -5.22 -3.42
C ASP A 131 6.61 -5.46 -2.73
N ALA A 132 6.41 -4.79 -1.60
CA ALA A 132 5.19 -4.85 -0.81
C ALA A 132 3.95 -4.46 -1.65
N ALA A 133 4.05 -3.42 -2.47
CA ALA A 133 2.92 -2.93 -3.27
C ALA A 133 2.46 -3.94 -4.34
N ALA A 134 3.41 -4.61 -4.99
CA ALA A 134 3.12 -5.69 -5.94
C ALA A 134 2.49 -6.90 -5.23
N VAL A 135 2.99 -7.24 -4.05
CA VAL A 135 2.41 -8.28 -3.19
C VAL A 135 0.97 -7.91 -2.78
N PHE A 136 0.72 -6.73 -2.22
CA PHE A 136 -0.61 -6.33 -1.77
C PHE A 136 -1.65 -6.32 -2.90
N ALA A 137 -1.29 -5.82 -4.09
CA ALA A 137 -2.21 -5.74 -5.23
C ALA A 137 -2.63 -7.12 -5.76
N THR A 138 -1.73 -8.09 -5.68
CA THR A 138 -1.95 -9.46 -6.18
C THR A 138 -2.60 -10.35 -5.11
N LEU A 139 -2.15 -10.26 -3.86
CA LEU A 139 -2.69 -11.03 -2.73
C LEU A 139 -4.13 -10.65 -2.41
N ARG A 140 -4.56 -9.40 -2.60
CA ARG A 140 -5.97 -8.99 -2.43
C ARG A 140 -6.97 -9.80 -3.27
N ARG A 141 -6.52 -10.40 -4.38
CA ARG A 141 -7.34 -11.26 -5.25
C ARG A 141 -7.32 -12.73 -4.84
N LEU A 142 -6.36 -13.13 -4.00
CA LEU A 142 -6.11 -14.49 -3.58
C LEU A 142 -6.62 -14.73 -2.16
N ARG A 143 -7.39 -15.80 -1.98
CA ARG A 143 -7.91 -16.19 -0.67
C ARG A 143 -6.85 -16.97 0.09
N LEU A 144 -6.00 -16.27 0.83
CA LEU A 144 -4.90 -16.85 1.59
C LEU A 144 -5.11 -16.73 3.10
N PRO A 145 -4.53 -17.64 3.90
CA PRO A 145 -4.51 -17.55 5.34
C PRO A 145 -3.96 -16.20 5.82
N PRO A 146 -4.60 -15.53 6.80
CA PRO A 146 -4.15 -14.25 7.32
C PRO A 146 -2.68 -14.24 7.77
N ARG A 147 -2.19 -15.37 8.30
CA ARG A 147 -0.80 -15.51 8.74
C ARG A 147 0.19 -15.42 7.57
N LEU A 148 -0.12 -16.00 6.41
CA LEU A 148 0.77 -15.95 5.24
C LEU A 148 0.77 -14.58 4.59
N VAL A 149 -0.40 -13.96 4.48
CA VAL A 149 -0.52 -12.57 4.03
C VAL A 149 0.32 -11.69 4.95
N ALA A 150 0.05 -11.69 6.26
CA ALA A 150 0.81 -10.89 7.22
C ALA A 150 2.32 -11.18 7.20
N THR A 151 2.75 -12.42 6.93
CA THR A 151 4.18 -12.75 6.81
C THR A 151 4.80 -12.07 5.59
N LEU A 152 4.14 -12.13 4.42
CA LEU A 152 4.63 -11.49 3.19
C LEU A 152 4.58 -9.95 3.27
N GLU A 153 3.56 -9.41 3.94
CA GLU A 153 3.43 -7.97 4.19
C GLU A 153 4.55 -7.47 5.12
N ALA A 154 4.78 -8.18 6.22
CA ALA A 154 5.84 -7.89 7.18
C ALA A 154 7.23 -8.00 6.53
N GLU A 155 7.46 -9.10 5.79
CA GLU A 155 8.70 -9.35 5.10
C GLU A 155 9.00 -8.21 4.12
N SER A 156 8.04 -7.86 3.26
CA SER A 156 8.27 -6.85 2.23
C SER A 156 8.54 -5.46 2.83
N GLY A 157 7.82 -5.07 3.89
CA GLY A 157 8.07 -3.80 4.57
C GLY A 157 9.39 -3.74 5.35
N MET A 158 9.82 -4.86 5.93
CA MET A 158 11.05 -4.93 6.73
C MET A 158 12.31 -5.20 5.90
N ASN A 159 12.18 -5.80 4.72
CA ASN A 159 13.28 -6.19 3.83
C ASN A 159 13.96 -4.99 3.17
N ASP A 160 13.22 -3.93 2.84
CA ASP A 160 13.78 -2.79 2.11
C ASP A 160 14.90 -2.08 2.87
N ALA A 161 14.78 -1.94 4.20
CA ALA A 161 15.79 -1.29 5.03
C ALA A 161 17.18 -1.97 4.98
N PRO A 162 17.36 -3.25 5.36
CA PRO A 162 18.65 -3.92 5.28
C PRO A 162 19.16 -4.02 3.84
N VAL A 163 18.27 -4.18 2.85
CA VAL A 163 18.69 -4.28 1.45
C VAL A 163 19.27 -2.97 0.94
N VAL A 164 18.64 -1.82 1.21
CA VAL A 164 19.19 -0.50 0.84
C VAL A 164 20.61 -0.35 1.41
N LEU A 165 20.80 -0.67 2.70
CA LEU A 165 22.10 -0.55 3.36
C LEU A 165 23.15 -1.44 2.69
N LEU A 166 22.81 -2.70 2.39
CA LEU A 166 23.71 -3.63 1.70
C LEU A 166 24.04 -3.18 0.27
N VAL A 167 23.08 -2.60 -0.46
CA VAL A 167 23.32 -2.05 -1.81
C VAL A 167 24.26 -0.85 -1.74
N VAL A 168 24.05 0.09 -0.82
CA VAL A 168 24.93 1.24 -0.60
C VAL A 168 26.34 0.77 -0.23
N LEU A 169 26.46 -0.15 0.73
CA LEU A 169 27.73 -0.72 1.17
C LEU A 169 28.51 -1.36 0.00
N LEU A 170 27.83 -2.15 -0.84
CA LEU A 170 28.46 -2.80 -2.00
C LEU A 170 28.76 -1.84 -3.16
N SER A 171 28.08 -0.69 -3.21
CA SER A 171 28.27 0.35 -4.24
C SER A 171 29.49 1.24 -3.97
N HIS A 172 29.90 1.40 -2.71
CA HIS A 172 31.13 2.13 -2.36
C HIS A 172 32.42 1.37 -2.75
N GLN A 173 33.40 2.10 -3.30
CA GLN A 173 34.70 1.53 -3.69
C GLN A 173 35.62 1.38 -2.47
N GLY A 174 35.94 0.12 -2.13
CA GLY A 174 36.88 -0.22 -1.07
C GLY A 174 36.20 -0.42 0.28
N TRP A 175 36.63 -1.44 1.01
CA TRP A 175 36.18 -1.62 2.39
C TRP A 175 37.02 -0.66 3.24
N ALA A 176 36.41 0.45 3.65
CA ALA A 176 37.09 1.42 4.50
C ALA A 176 37.43 0.81 5.87
N HIS A 177 36.66 -0.20 6.29
CA HIS A 177 36.78 -0.85 7.57
C HIS A 177 36.79 -2.39 7.45
N PRO A 178 37.23 -3.11 8.50
CA PRO A 178 37.13 -4.57 8.55
C PRO A 178 35.66 -5.04 8.49
N TRP A 179 35.44 -6.28 8.00
CA TRP A 179 34.10 -6.86 7.84
C TRP A 179 33.22 -6.82 9.10
N TRP A 180 33.81 -6.97 10.28
CA TRP A 180 33.07 -6.95 11.55
C TRP A 180 32.54 -5.56 11.88
N TYR A 181 33.23 -4.51 11.43
CA TYR A 181 32.80 -3.12 11.62
C TYR A 181 31.59 -2.83 10.74
N GLU A 182 31.62 -3.27 9.48
CA GLU A 182 30.49 -3.10 8.55
C GLU A 182 29.24 -3.83 9.07
N VAL A 183 29.41 -5.04 9.61
CA VAL A 183 28.31 -5.77 10.26
C VAL A 183 27.79 -5.03 11.48
N ALA A 184 28.69 -4.50 12.33
CA ALA A 184 28.30 -3.72 13.51
C ALA A 184 27.59 -2.42 13.11
N LEU A 185 28.01 -1.77 12.02
CA LEU A 185 27.40 -0.57 11.47
C LEU A 185 25.99 -0.86 10.96
N VAL A 186 25.79 -1.93 10.19
CA VAL A 186 24.44 -2.35 9.74
C VAL A 186 23.54 -2.66 10.95
N CYS A 187 24.06 -3.35 11.97
CA CYS A 187 23.31 -3.62 13.20
C CYS A 187 22.95 -2.32 13.94
N TYR A 188 23.87 -1.35 14.01
CA TYR A 188 23.64 -0.04 14.59
C TYR A 188 22.56 0.73 13.81
N GLU A 189 22.67 0.79 12.48
CA GLU A 189 21.75 1.52 11.62
C GLU A 189 20.33 0.97 11.72
N LEU A 190 20.16 -0.36 11.75
CA LEU A 190 18.87 -1.00 11.95
C LEU A 190 18.34 -0.80 13.38
N GLY A 191 19.19 -0.97 14.40
CA GLY A 191 18.79 -0.82 15.80
C GLY A 191 18.36 0.60 16.15
N VAL A 192 19.17 1.60 15.78
CA VAL A 192 18.86 3.02 16.00
C VAL A 192 17.71 3.47 15.10
N GLY A 193 17.63 2.99 13.86
CA GLY A 193 16.50 3.27 12.97
C GLY A 193 15.17 2.80 13.56
N ALA A 194 15.13 1.57 14.09
CA ALA A 194 13.95 1.06 14.80
C ALA A 194 13.62 1.90 16.05
N ALA A 195 14.63 2.27 16.85
CA ALA A 195 14.43 3.09 18.06
C ALA A 195 13.86 4.49 17.72
N VAL A 196 14.38 5.14 16.68
CA VAL A 196 13.87 6.41 16.16
C VAL A 196 12.44 6.26 15.67
N GLY A 197 12.13 5.19 14.94
CA GLY A 197 10.77 4.87 14.50
C GLY A 197 9.80 4.68 15.66
N VAL A 198 10.20 3.98 16.71
CA VAL A 198 9.40 3.83 17.94
C VAL A 198 9.18 5.20 18.60
N ALA A 199 10.24 5.99 18.76
CA ALA A 199 10.16 7.30 19.39
C ALA A 199 9.23 8.25 18.61
N ALA A 200 9.38 8.31 17.29
CA ALA A 200 8.55 9.12 16.41
C ALA A 200 7.10 8.63 16.38
N GLY A 201 6.85 7.32 16.35
CA GLY A 201 5.51 6.74 16.38
C GLY A 201 4.77 7.00 17.69
N VAL A 202 5.46 6.87 18.83
CA VAL A 202 4.90 7.18 20.17
C VAL A 202 4.65 8.68 20.31
N ALA A 203 5.63 9.52 19.99
CA ALA A 203 5.51 10.97 20.06
C ALA A 203 4.42 11.48 19.12
N GLY A 204 4.35 10.95 17.90
CA GLY A 204 3.33 11.25 16.90
C GLY A 204 1.93 10.85 17.36
N THR A 205 1.78 9.65 17.94
CA THR A 205 0.50 9.20 18.51
C THR A 205 0.05 10.13 19.63
N TRP A 206 0.97 10.50 20.52
CA TRP A 206 0.69 11.42 21.62
C TRP A 206 0.29 12.81 21.11
N ALA A 207 1.01 13.33 20.12
CA ALA A 207 0.75 14.62 19.50
C ALA A 207 -0.62 14.63 18.82
N LEU A 208 -0.91 13.64 17.96
CA LEU A 208 -2.19 13.56 17.23
C LEU A 208 -3.40 13.36 18.14
N ARG A 209 -3.25 12.69 19.28
CA ARG A 209 -4.35 12.56 20.26
C ARG A 209 -4.68 13.86 20.98
N ARG A 210 -3.70 14.76 21.11
CA ARG A 210 -3.86 16.05 21.79
C ARG A 210 -4.07 17.21 20.83
N ALA A 211 -3.66 17.03 19.58
CA ALA A 211 -3.83 18.00 18.53
C ALA A 211 -5.33 18.09 18.20
N ALA A 212 -6.03 19.04 18.83
CA ALA A 212 -7.37 19.43 18.47
C ALA A 212 -7.34 20.20 17.13
N LEU A 213 -6.92 19.52 16.06
CA LEU A 213 -6.77 20.14 14.75
C LEU A 213 -8.12 20.64 14.25
N PRO A 214 -8.21 21.86 13.70
CA PRO A 214 -9.48 22.47 13.29
C PRO A 214 -10.22 21.71 12.18
N SER A 215 -9.50 20.91 11.38
CA SER A 215 -10.08 20.13 10.30
C SER A 215 -9.60 18.68 10.30
N ALA A 216 -10.51 17.77 9.94
CA ALA A 216 -10.24 16.33 9.82
C ALA A 216 -9.13 16.03 8.79
N GLY A 217 -9.00 16.85 7.75
CA GLY A 217 -8.00 16.70 6.70
C GLY A 217 -6.56 16.96 7.14
N LEU A 218 -6.34 17.63 8.26
CA LEU A 218 -4.99 17.87 8.79
C LEU A 218 -4.40 16.64 9.49
N TYR A 219 -5.23 15.72 9.99
CA TYR A 219 -4.76 14.50 10.66
C TYR A 219 -3.97 13.58 9.71
N PRO A 220 -4.45 13.26 8.50
CA PRO A 220 -3.68 12.51 7.51
C PRO A 220 -2.35 13.15 7.14
N ILE A 221 -2.35 14.47 6.90
CA ILE A 221 -1.15 15.22 6.54
C ILE A 221 -0.11 15.13 7.66
N ALA A 222 -0.55 15.32 8.91
CA ALA A 222 0.32 15.22 10.07
C ALA A 222 0.86 13.79 10.26
N ALA A 223 0.04 12.75 10.04
CA ALA A 223 0.49 11.36 10.14
C ALA A 223 1.60 11.03 9.12
N VAL A 224 1.40 11.39 7.85
CA VAL A 224 2.43 11.24 6.80
C VAL A 224 3.66 12.09 7.12
N GLY A 225 3.46 13.33 7.58
CA GLY A 225 4.54 14.21 8.02
C GLY A 225 5.39 13.61 9.14
N ILE A 226 4.77 12.96 10.13
CA ILE A 226 5.48 12.27 11.21
C ILE A 226 6.28 11.08 10.67
N THR A 227 5.73 10.30 9.73
CA THR A 227 6.48 9.19 9.13
C THR A 227 7.69 9.68 8.33
N VAL A 228 7.56 10.75 7.56
CA VAL A 228 8.68 11.37 6.83
C VAL A 228 9.68 12.00 7.81
N LEU A 229 9.22 12.58 8.91
CA LEU A 229 10.10 13.08 9.97
C LEU A 229 10.91 11.94 10.61
N ALA A 230 10.30 10.77 10.80
CA ALA A 230 11.01 9.58 11.30
C ALA A 230 12.14 9.15 10.34
N TYR A 231 11.89 9.20 9.01
CA TYR A 231 12.94 8.99 8.01
C TYR A 231 14.11 9.97 8.21
N ALA A 232 13.78 11.27 8.21
CA ALA A 232 14.78 12.33 8.25
C ALA A 232 15.60 12.30 9.54
N ALA A 233 14.95 12.04 10.68
CA ALA A 233 15.62 11.88 11.97
C ALA A 233 16.49 10.63 12.04
N GLY A 234 16.08 9.51 11.43
CA GLY A 234 16.90 8.32 11.32
C GLY A 234 18.13 8.58 10.44
N ALA A 235 17.92 9.16 9.26
CA ALA A 235 18.98 9.47 8.32
C ALA A 235 20.01 10.47 8.89
N SER A 236 19.58 11.48 9.66
CA SER A 236 20.49 12.45 10.28
C SER A 236 21.36 11.88 11.40
N LEU A 237 20.94 10.76 12.00
CA LEU A 237 21.71 9.99 12.99
C LEU A 237 22.59 8.91 12.37
N HIS A 238 22.72 8.90 11.03
CA HIS A 238 23.33 7.81 10.28
C HIS A 238 22.71 6.46 10.65
N ALA A 239 21.38 6.40 10.68
CA ALA A 239 20.62 5.18 10.94
C ALA A 239 19.62 4.91 9.79
N SER A 240 19.01 3.72 9.79
CA SER A 240 18.08 3.31 8.73
C SER A 240 16.78 4.11 8.79
N GLY A 241 16.70 5.18 7.99
CA GLY A 241 15.48 5.99 7.85
C GLY A 241 14.29 5.19 7.34
N PHE A 242 14.50 4.23 6.44
CA PHE A 242 13.44 3.36 5.91
C PHE A 242 12.79 2.50 7.01
N LEU A 243 13.60 1.93 7.90
CA LEU A 243 13.09 1.18 9.04
C LEU A 243 12.37 2.10 10.05
N ALA A 244 12.89 3.31 10.27
CA ALA A 244 12.27 4.30 11.14
C ALA A 244 10.85 4.67 10.65
N VAL A 245 10.70 4.90 9.33
CA VAL A 245 9.40 5.15 8.68
C VAL A 245 8.45 3.99 8.89
N TYR A 246 8.88 2.76 8.59
CA TYR A 246 8.04 1.57 8.70
C TYR A 246 7.53 1.39 10.13
N VAL A 247 8.43 1.44 11.11
CA VAL A 247 8.07 1.27 12.53
C VAL A 247 7.17 2.40 13.02
N ALA A 248 7.46 3.66 12.67
CA ALA A 248 6.60 4.79 13.01
C ALA A 248 5.19 4.64 12.40
N GLY A 249 5.11 4.21 11.14
CA GLY A 249 3.87 3.91 10.43
C GLY A 249 3.06 2.82 11.12
N VAL A 250 3.69 1.69 11.47
CA VAL A 250 3.05 0.58 12.21
C VAL A 250 2.47 1.06 13.54
N LEU A 251 3.22 1.85 14.31
CA LEU A 251 2.73 2.38 15.59
C LEU A 251 1.54 3.32 15.41
N LEU A 252 1.63 4.28 14.48
CA LEU A 252 0.57 5.24 14.19
C LEU A 252 -0.69 4.57 13.63
N GLY A 253 -0.54 3.63 12.70
CA GLY A 253 -1.62 2.90 12.06
C GLY A 253 -2.45 2.05 13.02
N ASN A 254 -1.82 1.60 14.11
CA ASN A 254 -2.45 0.79 15.16
C ASN A 254 -2.88 1.61 16.38
N ALA A 255 -2.56 2.89 16.43
CA ALA A 255 -3.02 3.77 17.49
C ALA A 255 -4.52 4.08 17.33
N ARG A 256 -5.23 4.16 18.46
CA ARG A 256 -6.57 4.77 18.52
C ARG A 256 -6.42 6.28 18.29
N LEU A 257 -6.62 6.71 17.05
CA LEU A 257 -6.57 8.11 16.61
C LEU A 257 -7.94 8.54 16.07
N SER A 258 -8.26 9.82 16.23
CA SER A 258 -9.38 10.45 15.56
C SER A 258 -9.18 10.38 14.04
N HIS A 259 -10.26 10.19 13.27
CA HIS A 259 -10.22 10.18 11.80
C HIS A 259 -9.26 9.13 11.17
N ARG A 260 -9.03 7.99 11.84
CA ARG A 260 -8.13 6.92 11.37
C ARG A 260 -8.38 6.52 9.91
N GLN A 261 -9.64 6.37 9.50
CA GLN A 261 -9.98 5.99 8.12
C GLN A 261 -9.52 7.05 7.10
N ALA A 262 -9.60 8.34 7.44
CA ALA A 262 -9.10 9.41 6.58
C ALA A 262 -7.56 9.34 6.46
N ILE A 263 -6.86 9.01 7.55
CA ILE A 263 -5.39 8.83 7.54
C ILE A 263 -5.01 7.72 6.57
N LEU A 264 -5.65 6.55 6.69
CA LEU A 264 -5.37 5.40 5.83
C LEU A 264 -5.74 5.67 4.36
N GLY A 265 -6.90 6.27 4.10
CA GLY A 265 -7.33 6.58 2.73
C GLY A 265 -6.43 7.60 2.03
N PHE A 266 -5.96 8.62 2.76
CA PHE A 266 -5.01 9.59 2.21
C PHE A 266 -3.63 8.95 1.96
N ALA A 267 -3.13 8.13 2.90
CA ALA A 267 -1.87 7.42 2.73
C ALA A 267 -1.92 6.46 1.54
N ASP A 268 -3.01 5.70 1.37
CA ASP A 268 -3.25 4.84 0.20
C ASP A 268 -3.23 5.64 -1.10
N GLY A 269 -3.96 6.77 -1.15
CA GLY A 269 -3.95 7.66 -2.32
C GLY A 269 -2.57 8.22 -2.65
N LEU A 270 -1.79 8.60 -1.64
CA LEU A 270 -0.43 9.13 -1.80
C LEU A 270 0.56 8.03 -2.23
N ALA A 271 0.40 6.81 -1.72
CA ALA A 271 1.18 5.65 -2.14
C ALA A 271 0.90 5.28 -3.59
N TRP A 272 -0.37 5.29 -4.03
CA TRP A 272 -0.71 5.11 -5.44
C TRP A 272 -0.04 6.16 -6.34
N LEU A 273 -0.06 7.43 -5.92
CA LEU A 273 0.60 8.51 -6.64
C LEU A 273 2.11 8.28 -6.74
N ALA A 274 2.75 7.95 -5.61
CA ALA A 274 4.17 7.67 -5.52
C ALA A 274 4.56 6.46 -6.39
N GLN A 275 3.77 5.39 -6.36
CA GLN A 275 3.98 4.17 -7.14
C GLN A 275 3.82 4.43 -8.64
N ILE A 276 2.78 5.14 -9.08
CA ILE A 276 2.62 5.54 -10.49
C ILE A 276 3.81 6.38 -10.95
N GLY A 277 4.13 7.44 -10.20
CA GLY A 277 5.23 8.34 -10.52
C GLY A 277 6.57 7.59 -10.61
N LEU A 278 6.83 6.71 -9.65
CA LEU A 278 8.03 5.88 -9.59
C LEU A 278 8.16 4.97 -10.81
N PHE A 279 7.13 4.20 -11.15
CA PHE A 279 7.21 3.27 -12.28
C PHE A 279 7.32 4.00 -13.63
N VAL A 280 6.64 5.13 -13.80
CA VAL A 280 6.80 5.93 -15.03
C VAL A 280 8.21 6.50 -15.10
N LEU A 281 8.74 7.04 -14.00
CA LEU A 281 10.11 7.59 -13.92
C LEU A 281 11.17 6.53 -14.26
N LEU A 282 11.03 5.33 -13.73
CA LEU A 282 11.94 4.22 -14.02
C LEU A 282 11.83 3.75 -15.49
N GLY A 283 10.63 3.79 -16.07
CA GLY A 283 10.43 3.51 -17.49
C GLY A 283 11.00 4.59 -18.41
N LEU A 284 11.08 5.84 -17.95
CA LEU A 284 11.73 6.93 -18.67
C LEU A 284 13.26 6.79 -18.67
N LEU A 285 13.84 6.23 -17.60
CA LEU A 285 15.30 6.09 -17.43
C LEU A 285 15.89 4.94 -18.27
N VAL A 286 15.10 3.90 -18.59
CA VAL A 286 15.61 2.75 -19.35
C VAL A 286 15.75 3.06 -20.84
N SER A 287 16.82 2.57 -21.46
CA SER A 287 17.00 2.68 -22.93
C SER A 287 16.63 1.35 -23.60
N PRO A 288 15.57 1.30 -24.43
CA PRO A 288 15.11 0.05 -25.05
C PRO A 288 16.13 -0.63 -25.96
N ALA A 289 17.05 0.15 -26.54
CA ALA A 289 18.09 -0.36 -27.43
C ALA A 289 19.10 -1.29 -26.76
N ARG A 290 19.19 -1.29 -25.42
CA ARG A 290 20.10 -2.17 -24.65
C ARG A 290 19.40 -3.39 -24.04
N LEU A 291 18.07 -3.45 -24.12
CA LEU A 291 17.29 -4.45 -23.37
C LEU A 291 17.44 -5.85 -23.95
N ASP A 292 17.70 -5.99 -25.25
CA ASP A 292 17.91 -7.26 -25.93
C ASP A 292 19.10 -8.04 -25.34
N ALA A 293 20.23 -7.35 -25.11
CA ALA A 293 21.41 -7.91 -24.48
C ALA A 293 21.19 -8.27 -23.00
N ALA A 294 20.24 -7.61 -22.33
CA ALA A 294 19.92 -7.83 -20.92
C ALA A 294 18.97 -9.02 -20.68
N VAL A 295 18.25 -9.50 -21.70
CA VAL A 295 17.27 -10.61 -21.55
C VAL A 295 17.92 -11.88 -21.01
N LEU A 296 19.03 -12.32 -21.60
CA LEU A 296 19.67 -13.57 -21.20
C LEU A 296 20.21 -13.50 -19.74
N PRO A 297 20.99 -12.48 -19.35
CA PRO A 297 21.39 -12.31 -17.95
C PRO A 297 20.18 -12.21 -16.99
N ALA A 298 19.10 -11.54 -17.38
CA ALA A 298 17.89 -11.40 -16.57
C ALA A 298 17.20 -12.73 -16.31
N VAL A 299 17.08 -13.57 -17.35
CA VAL A 299 16.52 -14.93 -17.21
C VAL A 299 17.41 -15.78 -16.31
N VAL A 300 18.73 -15.75 -16.49
CA VAL A 300 19.68 -16.51 -15.66
C VAL A 300 19.60 -16.08 -14.19
N ALA A 301 19.73 -14.78 -13.92
CA ALA A 301 19.67 -14.24 -12.56
C ALA A 301 18.30 -14.48 -11.91
N GLY A 302 17.22 -14.31 -12.66
CA GLY A 302 15.87 -14.54 -12.16
C GLY A 302 15.55 -16.01 -11.91
N LEU A 303 16.03 -16.94 -12.73
CA LEU A 303 15.91 -18.37 -12.46
C LEU A 303 16.72 -18.77 -11.23
N ALA A 304 17.95 -18.29 -11.09
CA ALA A 304 18.75 -18.49 -9.88
C ALA A 304 18.04 -17.95 -8.64
N LEU A 305 17.41 -16.77 -8.75
CA LEU A 305 16.64 -16.17 -7.66
C LEU A 305 15.43 -17.03 -7.27
N VAL A 306 14.57 -17.37 -8.24
CA VAL A 306 13.27 -18.00 -7.99
C VAL A 306 13.40 -19.48 -7.65
N LEU A 307 14.33 -20.20 -8.28
CA LEU A 307 14.46 -21.65 -8.11
C LEU A 307 15.45 -22.05 -7.01
N LEU A 308 16.44 -21.20 -6.70
CA LEU A 308 17.49 -21.52 -5.73
C LEU A 308 17.47 -20.58 -4.55
N ALA A 309 17.74 -19.29 -4.78
CA ALA A 309 17.99 -18.34 -3.73
C ALA A 309 16.78 -18.20 -2.80
N ARG A 310 15.59 -18.06 -3.36
CA ARG A 310 14.37 -17.82 -2.60
C ARG A 310 13.91 -19.06 -1.80
N PRO A 311 13.84 -20.28 -2.37
CA PRO A 311 13.60 -21.49 -1.59
C PRO A 311 14.60 -21.72 -0.46
N LEU A 312 15.89 -21.50 -0.71
CA LEU A 312 16.93 -21.64 0.32
C LEU A 312 16.77 -20.58 1.42
N SER A 313 16.51 -19.33 1.04
CA SER A 313 16.30 -18.22 1.98
C SER A 313 15.11 -18.50 2.91
N VAL A 314 14.00 -18.98 2.35
CA VAL A 314 12.82 -19.34 3.13
C VAL A 314 13.08 -20.56 3.99
N ALA A 315 13.69 -21.62 3.45
CA ALA A 315 13.98 -22.84 4.20
C ALA A 315 14.86 -22.56 5.42
N VAL A 316 15.96 -21.80 5.24
CA VAL A 316 16.87 -21.43 6.33
C VAL A 316 16.18 -20.54 7.36
N SER A 317 15.42 -19.53 6.89
CA SER A 317 14.71 -18.60 7.80
C SER A 317 13.57 -19.27 8.56
N ALA A 318 12.96 -20.32 7.99
CA ALA A 318 11.85 -21.06 8.59
C ALA A 318 12.27 -22.14 9.59
N LEU A 319 13.56 -22.54 9.63
CA LEU A 319 14.08 -23.57 10.52
C LEU A 319 13.63 -23.43 11.99
N PRO A 320 13.71 -22.25 12.64
CA PRO A 320 13.32 -22.12 14.03
C PRO A 320 11.79 -21.98 14.25
N PHE A 321 11.00 -21.79 13.19
CA PHE A 321 9.57 -21.45 13.29
C PHE A 321 8.62 -22.60 12.89
N GLN A 322 9.15 -23.79 12.55
CA GLN A 322 8.37 -24.99 12.22
C GLN A 322 7.29 -24.77 11.14
N VAL A 323 7.58 -23.93 10.15
CA VAL A 323 6.66 -23.63 9.03
C VAL A 323 6.50 -24.87 8.14
N GLY A 324 5.27 -25.20 7.74
CA GLY A 324 5.03 -26.38 6.90
C GLY A 324 5.64 -26.24 5.50
N LEU A 325 6.10 -27.34 4.89
CA LEU A 325 6.75 -27.32 3.57
C LEU A 325 5.91 -26.68 2.46
N ARG A 326 4.57 -26.83 2.52
CA ARG A 326 3.65 -26.21 1.56
C ARG A 326 3.61 -24.70 1.71
N GLU A 327 3.64 -24.22 2.94
CA GLU A 327 3.71 -22.78 3.24
C GLU A 327 5.07 -22.22 2.84
N GLN A 328 6.17 -22.94 3.12
CA GLN A 328 7.51 -22.56 2.66
C GLN A 328 7.59 -22.47 1.13
N ALA A 329 7.06 -23.46 0.41
CA ALA A 329 7.00 -23.44 -1.05
C ALA A 329 6.19 -22.25 -1.57
N PHE A 330 5.06 -21.94 -0.93
CA PHE A 330 4.25 -20.78 -1.28
C PHE A 330 4.99 -19.46 -1.01
N LEU A 331 5.58 -19.27 0.17
CA LEU A 331 6.39 -18.10 0.53
C LEU A 331 7.59 -17.91 -0.43
N SER A 332 8.15 -19.04 -0.90
CA SER A 332 9.25 -19.03 -1.86
C SER A 332 8.80 -18.54 -3.24
N TRP A 333 7.61 -18.94 -3.68
CA TRP A 333 7.05 -18.52 -4.97
C TRP A 333 6.43 -17.12 -4.93
N ALA A 334 5.92 -16.70 -3.78
CA ALA A 334 5.20 -15.44 -3.58
C ALA A 334 6.10 -14.21 -3.42
N GLY A 335 7.44 -14.36 -3.49
CA GLY A 335 8.41 -13.27 -3.40
C GLY A 335 8.41 -12.37 -4.64
N LEU A 336 7.33 -11.62 -4.84
CA LEU A 336 7.15 -10.76 -6.00
C LEU A 336 8.17 -9.61 -6.00
N ARG A 337 8.74 -9.40 -7.18
CA ARG A 337 9.60 -8.25 -7.47
C ARG A 337 8.77 -7.18 -8.17
N GLY A 338 9.04 -5.92 -7.83
CA GLY A 338 8.37 -4.77 -8.42
C GLY A 338 9.33 -3.60 -8.53
N ALA A 339 8.96 -2.41 -8.07
CA ALA A 339 9.79 -1.21 -8.32
C ALA A 339 11.07 -1.19 -7.50
N VAL A 340 11.04 -1.70 -6.27
CA VAL A 340 12.13 -1.49 -5.31
C VAL A 340 13.49 -1.94 -5.87
N PRO A 341 13.67 -3.16 -6.43
CA PRO A 341 14.93 -3.54 -7.07
C PRO A 341 15.41 -2.56 -8.14
N ILE A 342 14.51 -2.04 -8.97
CA ILE A 342 14.89 -1.11 -10.05
C ILE A 342 15.36 0.22 -9.44
N VAL A 343 14.68 0.72 -8.41
CA VAL A 343 15.12 1.92 -7.66
C VAL A 343 16.49 1.68 -7.03
N LEU A 344 16.71 0.53 -6.40
CA LEU A 344 17.98 0.21 -5.77
C LEU A 344 19.12 0.11 -6.79
N ALA A 345 18.85 -0.35 -8.02
CA ALA A 345 19.83 -0.34 -9.11
C ALA A 345 20.26 1.08 -9.52
N THR A 346 19.49 2.13 -9.20
CA THR A 346 19.89 3.52 -9.46
C THR A 346 21.03 3.99 -8.55
N ILE A 347 21.23 3.36 -7.39
CA ILE A 347 22.33 3.69 -6.46
C ILE A 347 23.69 3.46 -7.14
N PRO A 348 24.06 2.22 -7.55
CA PRO A 348 25.34 2.00 -8.21
C PRO A 348 25.43 2.70 -9.57
N LEU A 349 24.31 2.95 -10.24
CA LEU A 349 24.27 3.73 -11.48
C LEU A 349 24.68 5.19 -11.22
N SER A 350 24.16 5.82 -10.18
CA SER A 350 24.50 7.19 -9.78
C SER A 350 25.94 7.32 -9.29
N GLU A 351 26.46 6.27 -8.62
CA GLU A 351 27.86 6.19 -8.18
C GLU A 351 28.84 5.79 -9.29
N ARG A 352 28.33 5.55 -10.51
CA ARG A 352 29.10 5.14 -11.70
C ARG A 352 29.96 3.89 -11.45
N VAL A 353 29.40 2.93 -10.72
CA VAL A 353 30.04 1.63 -10.49
C VAL A 353 30.23 0.91 -11.84
N PRO A 354 31.40 0.32 -12.12
CA PRO A 354 31.62 -0.42 -13.35
C PRO A 354 30.57 -1.53 -13.55
N GLY A 355 29.88 -1.52 -14.69
CA GLY A 355 28.81 -2.49 -15.00
C GLY A 355 27.43 -2.15 -14.42
N ALA A 356 27.24 -1.00 -13.77
CA ALA A 356 25.97 -0.60 -13.20
C ALA A 356 24.84 -0.40 -14.23
N GLU A 357 25.16 0.08 -15.43
CA GLU A 357 24.17 0.20 -16.52
C GLU A 357 23.59 -1.18 -16.89
N ARG A 358 24.46 -2.19 -17.05
CA ARG A 358 24.03 -3.57 -17.31
C ARG A 358 23.21 -4.12 -16.14
N LEU A 359 23.62 -3.86 -14.90
CA LEU A 359 22.84 -4.25 -13.72
C LEU A 359 21.44 -3.65 -13.75
N PHE A 360 21.31 -2.34 -14.04
CA PHE A 360 20.03 -1.66 -14.14
C PHE A 360 19.15 -2.28 -15.23
N ASP A 361 19.67 -2.43 -16.45
CA ASP A 361 18.92 -3.00 -17.58
C ASP A 361 18.48 -4.45 -17.29
N VAL A 362 19.35 -5.26 -16.67
CA VAL A 362 19.04 -6.65 -16.29
C VAL A 362 17.99 -6.72 -15.20
N VAL A 363 18.08 -5.89 -14.16
CA VAL A 363 17.08 -5.82 -13.09
C VAL A 363 15.74 -5.38 -13.65
N PHE A 364 15.73 -4.39 -14.55
CA PHE A 364 14.53 -3.93 -15.23
C PHE A 364 13.83 -5.06 -16.00
N VAL A 365 14.58 -5.76 -16.86
CA VAL A 365 14.03 -6.87 -17.68
C VAL A 365 13.57 -8.03 -16.78
N LEU A 366 14.33 -8.35 -15.74
CA LEU A 366 13.97 -9.38 -14.77
C LEU A 366 12.65 -9.05 -14.09
N VAL A 367 12.48 -7.82 -13.59
CA VAL A 367 11.21 -7.39 -12.98
C VAL A 367 10.07 -7.55 -13.97
N VAL A 368 10.21 -7.09 -15.22
CA VAL A 368 9.15 -7.24 -16.22
C VAL A 368 8.76 -8.71 -16.44
N ILE A 369 9.73 -9.59 -16.69
CA ILE A 369 9.48 -11.00 -16.99
C ILE A 369 8.89 -11.72 -15.77
N PHE A 370 9.54 -11.59 -14.61
CA PHE A 370 9.17 -12.37 -13.43
C PHE A 370 7.92 -11.84 -12.74
N THR A 371 7.62 -10.54 -12.80
CA THR A 371 6.32 -10.03 -12.31
C THR A 371 5.18 -10.57 -13.17
N LEU A 372 5.33 -10.67 -14.50
CA LEU A 372 4.33 -11.30 -15.38
C LEU A 372 4.13 -12.78 -15.05
N VAL A 373 5.23 -13.53 -14.96
CA VAL A 373 5.19 -14.98 -14.71
C VAL A 373 4.67 -15.29 -13.31
N GLN A 374 5.19 -14.65 -12.28
CA GLN A 374 4.80 -14.93 -10.89
C GLN A 374 3.37 -14.48 -10.61
N THR A 375 2.96 -13.27 -11.03
CA THR A 375 1.59 -12.79 -10.76
C THR A 375 0.53 -13.69 -11.38
N SER A 376 0.75 -14.14 -12.62
CA SER A 376 -0.20 -15.03 -13.31
C SER A 376 -0.22 -16.45 -12.72
N THR A 377 0.91 -16.95 -12.23
CA THR A 377 1.03 -18.30 -11.68
C THR A 377 0.74 -18.41 -10.18
N LEU A 378 0.76 -17.29 -9.43
CA LEU A 378 0.60 -17.29 -7.97
C LEU A 378 -0.73 -17.91 -7.50
N GLY A 379 -1.83 -17.55 -8.16
CA GLY A 379 -3.15 -18.09 -7.83
C GLY A 379 -3.29 -19.60 -8.08
N PRO A 380 -2.97 -20.10 -9.29
CA PRO A 380 -2.89 -21.55 -9.55
C PRO A 380 -1.96 -22.29 -8.58
N PHE A 381 -0.81 -21.71 -8.26
CA PHE A 381 0.19 -22.32 -7.36
C PHE A 381 -0.34 -22.43 -5.92
N ALA A 382 -1.00 -21.39 -5.40
CA ALA A 382 -1.67 -21.41 -4.09
C ALA A 382 -2.72 -22.53 -3.99
N ARG A 383 -3.54 -22.69 -5.05
CA ARG A 383 -4.54 -23.77 -5.12
C ARG A 383 -3.90 -25.16 -5.15
N ARG A 384 -2.83 -25.32 -5.94
CA ARG A 384 -2.10 -26.59 -6.06
C ARG A 384 -1.46 -27.01 -4.73
N LEU A 385 -0.90 -26.06 -3.98
CA LEU A 385 -0.34 -26.30 -2.66
C LEU A 385 -1.40 -26.47 -1.56
N ARG A 386 -2.69 -26.25 -1.86
CA ARG A 386 -3.81 -26.27 -0.89
C ARG A 386 -3.61 -25.30 0.26
N VAL A 387 -3.03 -24.14 -0.03
CA VAL A 387 -2.75 -23.07 0.94
C VAL A 387 -3.85 -21.99 0.90
N THR A 388 -4.98 -22.26 0.26
CA THR A 388 -6.11 -21.32 0.19
C THR A 388 -7.01 -21.46 1.41
N ALA A 389 -7.42 -20.33 2.01
CA ALA A 389 -8.36 -20.33 3.12
C ALA A 389 -9.81 -20.60 2.64
N PRO A 390 -10.64 -21.34 3.41
CA PRO A 390 -12.07 -21.43 3.16
C PRO A 390 -12.72 -20.03 3.24
N ALA A 391 -13.86 -19.86 2.58
CA ALA A 391 -14.60 -18.60 2.60
C ALA A 391 -15.20 -18.36 4.00
N GLU A 392 -14.42 -17.83 4.93
CA GLU A 392 -14.99 -17.17 6.10
C GLU A 392 -15.75 -15.92 5.62
N ALA A 393 -16.91 -15.67 6.23
CA ALA A 393 -17.65 -14.43 6.00
C ALA A 393 -16.65 -13.28 6.19
N ALA A 394 -16.43 -12.50 5.13
CA ALA A 394 -15.46 -11.42 5.11
C ALA A 394 -15.51 -10.68 6.45
N GLU A 395 -14.36 -10.53 7.12
CA GLU A 395 -14.23 -9.67 8.31
C GLU A 395 -15.11 -8.45 8.07
N ILE A 396 -16.09 -8.21 8.95
CA ILE A 396 -17.03 -7.08 8.86
C ILE A 396 -16.18 -5.81 8.85
N HIS A 397 -15.72 -5.41 7.68
CA HIS A 397 -15.02 -4.17 7.46
C HIS A 397 -16.10 -3.12 7.59
N VAL A 398 -15.97 -2.29 8.60
CA VAL A 398 -16.62 -0.98 8.64
C VAL A 398 -15.93 -0.15 7.55
N GLU A 399 -16.23 -0.48 6.28
CA GLU A 399 -15.91 0.38 5.16
C GLU A 399 -16.73 1.66 5.31
N THR A 400 -16.19 2.77 4.84
CA THR A 400 -16.87 4.06 4.80
C THR A 400 -17.96 4.13 3.73
N ALA A 401 -17.97 3.17 2.79
CA ALA A 401 -18.91 3.13 1.66
C ALA A 401 -19.52 1.74 1.31
N PRO A 402 -19.99 0.90 2.27
CA PRO A 402 -20.78 -0.29 1.92
C PRO A 402 -22.07 0.13 1.19
N LEU A 403 -22.58 1.29 1.59
CA LEU A 403 -23.76 1.95 1.08
C LEU A 403 -23.61 2.34 -0.41
N GLU A 404 -22.44 2.77 -0.89
CA GLU A 404 -22.24 3.07 -2.32
C GLU A 404 -22.35 1.80 -3.19
N ARG A 405 -21.75 0.68 -2.74
CA ARG A 405 -21.90 -0.62 -3.43
C ARG A 405 -23.33 -1.14 -3.40
N MET A 406 -24.04 -0.89 -2.30
CA MET A 406 -25.45 -1.25 -2.15
C MET A 406 -26.42 -0.21 -2.76
N ARG A 407 -25.90 0.89 -3.31
CA ARG A 407 -26.67 2.05 -3.77
C ARG A 407 -27.71 2.49 -2.73
N ALA A 408 -27.25 2.70 -1.50
CA ALA A 408 -28.03 3.17 -0.38
C ALA A 408 -27.47 4.48 0.15
N ASP A 409 -28.35 5.30 0.71
CA ASP A 409 -28.08 6.60 1.29
C ASP A 409 -28.43 6.56 2.78
N LEU A 410 -27.61 7.23 3.58
CA LEU A 410 -27.87 7.46 5.00
C LEU A 410 -28.51 8.83 5.17
N LEU A 411 -29.69 8.85 5.77
CA LEU A 411 -30.42 10.06 6.12
C LEU A 411 -30.41 10.19 7.65
N GLN A 412 -30.03 11.38 8.13
CA GLN A 412 -30.16 11.74 9.53
C GLN A 412 -31.27 12.77 9.67
N LEU A 413 -32.21 12.52 10.59
CA LEU A 413 -33.30 13.44 10.88
C LEU A 413 -33.43 13.62 12.39
N GLU A 414 -33.27 14.84 12.86
CA GLU A 414 -33.63 15.23 14.22
C GLU A 414 -35.12 15.60 14.26
N VAL A 415 -35.82 15.23 15.34
CA VAL A 415 -37.23 15.59 15.55
C VAL A 415 -37.29 16.95 16.27
N PRO A 416 -37.50 18.08 15.57
CA PRO A 416 -37.45 19.39 16.20
C PRO A 416 -38.67 19.63 17.11
N PRO A 417 -38.56 20.57 18.07
CA PRO A 417 -39.70 21.01 18.85
C PRO A 417 -40.82 21.55 17.95
N GLY A 418 -42.05 21.09 18.17
CA GLY A 418 -43.22 21.42 17.34
C GLY A 418 -43.45 20.50 16.13
N SER A 419 -42.54 19.56 15.83
CA SER A 419 -42.77 18.55 14.80
C SER A 419 -43.88 17.59 15.19
N ARG A 420 -44.78 17.31 14.25
CA ARG A 420 -45.82 16.29 14.39
C ARG A 420 -45.31 14.85 14.16
N LEU A 421 -44.00 14.66 13.99
CA LEU A 421 -43.36 13.34 14.12
C LEU A 421 -43.37 12.86 15.57
N ALA A 422 -43.34 13.77 16.55
CA ALA A 422 -43.43 13.40 17.95
C ALA A 422 -44.77 12.72 18.25
N GLY A 423 -44.72 11.52 18.81
CA GLY A 423 -45.88 10.67 19.11
C GLY A 423 -46.27 9.70 18.00
N VAL A 424 -45.64 9.76 16.82
CA VAL A 424 -45.85 8.80 15.72
C VAL A 424 -45.01 7.56 15.95
N HIS A 425 -45.57 6.38 15.66
CA HIS A 425 -44.84 5.11 15.72
C HIS A 425 -44.04 4.88 14.42
N VAL A 426 -42.96 4.11 14.50
CA VAL A 426 -42.09 3.86 13.34
C VAL A 426 -42.85 3.18 12.19
N ASP A 427 -43.78 2.27 12.47
CA ASP A 427 -44.61 1.62 11.45
C ASP A 427 -45.65 2.57 10.81
N GLU A 428 -46.14 3.56 11.57
CA GLU A 428 -47.06 4.61 11.13
C GLU A 428 -46.40 5.62 10.17
N LEU A 429 -45.06 5.70 10.16
CA LEU A 429 -44.33 6.49 9.16
C LEU A 429 -44.63 6.02 7.74
N ARG A 430 -44.89 4.71 7.55
CA ARG A 430 -45.16 4.11 6.23
C ARG A 430 -44.12 4.53 5.18
N LEU A 431 -42.84 4.33 5.53
CA LEU A 431 -41.73 4.56 4.62
C LEU A 431 -41.84 3.65 3.37
N PRO A 432 -41.32 4.10 2.21
CA PRO A 432 -41.33 3.27 1.00
C PRO A 432 -40.51 1.99 1.19
N LEU A 433 -40.87 0.92 0.48
CA LEU A 433 -40.09 -0.31 0.45
C LEU A 433 -38.66 0.01 -0.05
N GLY A 434 -37.66 -0.32 0.77
CA GLY A 434 -36.27 0.06 0.55
C GLY A 434 -35.77 1.20 1.44
N ALA A 435 -36.61 1.77 2.32
CA ALA A 435 -36.21 2.71 3.37
C ALA A 435 -36.62 2.20 4.76
N SER A 436 -35.71 2.30 5.74
CA SER A 436 -35.96 1.84 7.11
C SER A 436 -35.27 2.70 8.17
N VAL A 437 -35.96 2.95 9.28
CA VAL A 437 -35.35 3.55 10.48
C VAL A 437 -34.52 2.48 11.16
N THR A 438 -33.21 2.67 11.20
CA THR A 438 -32.25 1.64 11.65
C THR A 438 -31.78 1.88 13.09
N LEU A 439 -31.72 3.15 13.51
CA LEU A 439 -31.31 3.55 14.85
C LEU A 439 -32.06 4.81 15.30
N VAL A 440 -32.43 4.86 16.58
CA VAL A 440 -32.89 6.08 17.23
C VAL A 440 -31.92 6.42 18.35
N LEU A 441 -31.41 7.64 18.35
CA LEU A 441 -30.62 8.21 19.44
C LEU A 441 -31.55 9.10 20.28
N ARG A 442 -31.68 8.76 21.56
CA ARG A 442 -32.47 9.50 22.54
C ARG A 442 -31.62 9.75 23.77
N ASP A 443 -31.49 11.00 24.18
CA ASP A 443 -30.70 11.40 25.36
C ASP A 443 -29.26 10.84 25.34
N GLY A 444 -28.66 10.76 24.15
CA GLY A 444 -27.31 10.21 23.94
C GLY A 444 -27.22 8.67 23.92
N VAL A 445 -28.33 7.95 24.09
CA VAL A 445 -28.39 6.49 24.05
C VAL A 445 -29.02 6.02 22.74
N GLY A 446 -28.28 5.21 21.97
CA GLY A 446 -28.75 4.64 20.71
C GLY A 446 -29.44 3.29 20.94
N PHE A 447 -30.60 3.10 20.32
CA PHE A 447 -31.30 1.81 20.33
C PHE A 447 -31.94 1.50 18.97
N VAL A 448 -32.13 0.21 18.69
CA VAL A 448 -32.81 -0.25 17.47
C VAL A 448 -34.32 -0.15 17.69
N PRO A 449 -35.06 0.63 16.88
CA PRO A 449 -36.50 0.78 17.06
C PRO A 449 -37.25 -0.48 16.60
N GLY A 450 -38.19 -0.94 17.42
CA GLY A 450 -39.26 -1.85 16.97
C GLY A 450 -40.39 -1.11 16.24
N PRO A 451 -41.33 -1.84 15.62
CA PRO A 451 -42.49 -1.25 14.92
C PRO A 451 -43.28 -0.26 15.78
N ASP A 452 -43.51 -0.61 17.06
CA ASP A 452 -44.28 0.19 18.02
C ASP A 452 -43.45 1.27 18.74
N THR A 453 -42.25 1.56 18.26
CA THR A 453 -41.43 2.60 18.87
C THR A 453 -42.02 3.98 18.59
N ARG A 454 -42.42 4.69 19.64
CA ARG A 454 -42.86 6.08 19.55
C ARG A 454 -41.69 7.04 19.46
N LEU A 455 -41.72 7.90 18.46
CA LEU A 455 -40.79 9.01 18.29
C LEU A 455 -41.09 10.12 19.30
N LYS A 456 -40.05 10.74 19.86
CA LYS A 456 -40.13 11.87 20.78
C LYS A 456 -39.39 13.08 20.21
N THR A 457 -39.77 14.27 20.67
CA THR A 457 -39.01 15.49 20.41
C THR A 457 -37.58 15.35 20.92
N GLY A 458 -36.60 15.75 20.11
CA GLY A 458 -35.17 15.59 20.40
C GLY A 458 -34.58 14.23 20.01
N ASP A 459 -35.40 13.27 19.52
CA ASP A 459 -34.86 12.04 18.94
C ASP A 459 -34.08 12.35 17.66
N SER A 460 -32.90 11.75 17.50
CA SER A 460 -32.17 11.71 16.23
C SER A 460 -32.32 10.35 15.58
N LEU A 461 -32.87 10.33 14.38
CA LEU A 461 -33.15 9.13 13.61
C LEU A 461 -32.07 8.89 12.56
N LEU A 462 -31.59 7.65 12.50
CA LEU A 462 -30.75 7.16 11.42
C LEU A 462 -31.58 6.28 10.49
N ILE A 463 -31.69 6.69 9.22
CA ILE A 463 -32.54 6.04 8.23
C ILE A 463 -31.65 5.62 7.06
N VAL A 464 -31.77 4.36 6.64
CA VAL A 464 -31.09 3.84 5.44
C VAL A 464 -32.13 3.70 4.35
N ALA A 465 -31.90 4.32 3.20
CA ALA A 465 -32.78 4.27 2.04
C ALA A 465 -32.00 3.87 0.79
N THR A 466 -32.54 3.02 -0.09
CA THR A 466 -31.92 2.80 -1.40
C THR A 466 -32.03 4.06 -2.27
N ALA A 467 -31.06 4.30 -3.15
CA ALA A 467 -30.94 5.53 -3.94
C ALA A 467 -32.21 5.83 -4.75
N GLY A 468 -32.93 4.80 -5.21
CA GLY A 468 -34.18 4.96 -5.95
C GLY A 468 -35.38 5.43 -5.11
N VAL A 469 -35.32 5.32 -3.78
CA VAL A 469 -36.42 5.71 -2.88
C VAL A 469 -36.06 6.80 -1.88
N ARG A 470 -34.82 7.32 -1.92
CA ARG A 470 -34.33 8.40 -1.05
C ARG A 470 -35.29 9.59 -1.02
N ASP A 471 -35.59 10.16 -2.19
CA ASP A 471 -36.42 11.36 -2.29
C ASP A 471 -37.88 11.11 -1.87
N ALA A 472 -38.36 9.88 -2.05
CA ALA A 472 -39.69 9.48 -1.59
C ALA A 472 -39.74 9.32 -0.06
N ALA A 473 -38.68 8.78 0.54
CA ALA A 473 -38.54 8.67 1.99
C ALA A 473 -38.43 10.05 2.64
N GLU A 474 -37.63 10.96 2.07
CA GLU A 474 -37.47 12.32 2.57
C GLU A 474 -38.79 13.11 2.51
N ARG A 475 -39.49 13.10 1.36
CA ARG A 475 -40.82 13.70 1.23
C ARG A 475 -41.80 13.14 2.25
N ARG A 476 -41.81 11.82 2.47
CA ARG A 476 -42.70 11.21 3.46
C ARG A 476 -42.40 11.70 4.88
N LEU A 477 -41.14 11.76 5.27
CA LEU A 477 -40.72 12.24 6.60
C LEU A 477 -41.08 13.72 6.79
N ARG A 478 -40.86 14.56 5.77
CA ARG A 478 -41.29 15.98 5.76
C ARG A 478 -42.80 16.11 5.91
N ALA A 479 -43.58 15.32 5.18
CA ALA A 479 -45.04 15.33 5.25
C ALA A 479 -45.55 14.99 6.65
N VAL A 480 -45.01 13.94 7.27
CA VAL A 480 -45.38 13.53 8.63
C VAL A 480 -44.92 14.55 9.66
N SER A 481 -43.75 15.18 9.47
CA SER A 481 -43.28 16.27 10.35
C SER A 481 -44.25 17.45 10.38
N ARG A 482 -44.83 17.82 9.23
CA ARG A 482 -45.77 18.95 9.10
C ARG A 482 -47.18 18.63 9.58
N ARG A 483 -47.72 17.45 9.23
CA ARG A 483 -49.17 17.13 9.43
C ARG A 483 -49.44 15.87 10.25
N GLY A 484 -48.42 15.17 10.71
CA GLY A 484 -48.53 13.95 11.52
C GLY A 484 -48.84 12.70 10.68
N ARG A 485 -49.20 11.59 11.33
CA ARG A 485 -49.40 10.28 10.67
C ARG A 485 -50.38 10.29 9.48
N LEU A 486 -51.38 11.16 9.52
CA LEU A 486 -52.42 11.33 8.49
C LEU A 486 -52.08 12.38 7.41
N ALA A 487 -50.82 12.78 7.25
CA ALA A 487 -50.41 13.85 6.32
C ALA A 487 -51.03 13.77 4.92
N ARG A 488 -51.05 12.58 4.30
CA ARG A 488 -51.64 12.37 2.97
C ARG A 488 -53.14 12.65 2.91
N TRP A 489 -53.88 12.36 3.98
CA TRP A 489 -55.32 12.67 4.06
C TRP A 489 -55.57 14.18 4.05
N PHE A 490 -54.62 14.96 4.59
CA PHE A 490 -54.66 16.41 4.60
C PHE A 490 -54.02 17.06 3.36
N GLY A 491 -53.73 16.27 2.31
CA GLY A 491 -53.13 16.78 1.07
C GLY A 491 -51.67 17.20 1.20
N GLU A 492 -50.96 16.81 2.27
CA GLU A 492 -49.55 17.13 2.46
C GLU A 492 -48.68 15.97 1.93
N TYR A 493 -47.88 16.27 0.91
CA TYR A 493 -46.99 15.31 0.25
C TYR A 493 -45.50 15.54 0.57
N GLY A 494 -45.18 16.59 1.34
CA GLY A 494 -43.81 16.87 1.78
C GLY A 494 -42.93 17.51 0.73
N ASP A 495 -43.54 18.14 -0.28
CA ASP A 495 -42.84 18.90 -1.31
C ASP A 495 -42.11 20.11 -0.69
N GLU A 496 -41.05 20.54 -1.36
CA GLU A 496 -40.33 21.76 -0.98
C GLU A 496 -41.26 22.95 -1.09
N ALA A 497 -41.23 23.81 -0.07
CA ALA A 497 -41.96 25.07 -0.15
C ALA A 497 -41.35 25.83 -1.33
N VAL A 498 -42.15 26.05 -2.38
CA VAL A 498 -41.78 26.95 -3.47
C VAL A 498 -41.69 28.32 -2.82
N GLY A 499 -40.46 28.79 -2.61
CA GLY A 499 -40.16 30.14 -2.16
C GLY A 499 -40.53 31.16 -3.21
#